data_AF-A0AAD7M3H6-F1
#
_entry.id   AF-A0AAD7M3H6-F1
#
_cell.length_a   1.000
_cell.length_b   1.000
_cell.length_c   1.000
_cell.angle_alpha   90.00
_cell.angle_beta   90.00
_cell.angle_gamma   90.00
#
_symmetry.space_group_name_H-M   'P 1'
#
loop_
_entity.id
_entity.type
_entity.pdbx_description
1 polymer ?
#
loop_
_entity_poly.entity_id
_entity_poly.type
_entity_poly.pdbx_seq_one_letter_code
_entity_poly.pdbx_strand_id
1 'polypeptide(L)'
;MDDSLVDYIQSGGLPSDTAEAKVVKRRAVRYCMIQDPLYRRSYTRPYLKCMSEEESRYVLDEVHRGVCGAHIGYRALAHKVLRTLYFWPTFQKDAKLWVKKCDNCQRSARVPRIPPNKLTSITSPWPFVVWDLDIIGPFPGGRTGKVKKFILVTCDYFTKWAEAEPTTSINAKAVEKFL
;
A
#
# COMPACT_ATOMS: atom_id res chain seq x y z
N MET A 1 -24.81 0.97 -16.68
CA MET A 1 -25.96 0.55 -15.83
C MET A 1 -26.49 -0.74 -16.44
N ASP A 2 -27.17 -1.61 -15.68
CA ASP A 2 -27.69 -2.86 -16.27
C ASP A 2 -29.11 -2.59 -16.79
N ASP A 3 -29.22 -2.24 -18.08
CA ASP A 3 -30.46 -1.76 -18.69
C ASP A 3 -31.58 -2.81 -18.60
N SER A 4 -31.23 -4.10 -18.69
CA SER A 4 -32.16 -5.22 -18.51
C SER A 4 -32.81 -5.25 -17.11
N LEU A 5 -32.07 -4.79 -16.11
CA LEU A 5 -32.53 -4.77 -14.72
C LEU A 5 -33.40 -3.56 -14.44
N VAL A 6 -33.10 -2.42 -15.08
CA VAL A 6 -33.91 -1.20 -15.01
C VAL A 6 -35.26 -1.43 -15.67
N ASP A 7 -35.26 -1.97 -16.89
CA ASP A 7 -36.48 -2.27 -17.64
C ASP A 7 -37.39 -3.24 -16.87
N TYR A 8 -36.84 -4.35 -16.35
CA TYR A 8 -37.62 -5.30 -15.55
C TYR A 8 -38.25 -4.67 -14.30
N ILE A 9 -37.56 -3.76 -13.62
CA ILE A 9 -38.07 -3.14 -12.38
C ILE A 9 -39.13 -2.07 -12.70
N GLN A 10 -39.00 -1.35 -13.82
CA GLN A 10 -39.94 -0.28 -14.20
C GLN A 10 -41.17 -0.80 -14.95
N SER A 11 -40.97 -1.67 -15.94
CA SER A 11 -42.00 -2.09 -16.90
C SER A 11 -42.37 -3.58 -16.79
N GLY A 12 -41.56 -4.38 -16.09
CA GLY A 12 -41.69 -5.84 -16.07
C GLY A 12 -41.08 -6.53 -17.30
N GLY A 13 -40.41 -5.79 -18.18
CA GLY A 13 -39.75 -6.32 -19.37
C GLY A 13 -38.69 -7.37 -19.04
N LEU A 14 -38.66 -8.46 -19.80
CA LEU A 14 -37.72 -9.57 -19.62
C LEU A 14 -37.05 -9.93 -20.95
N PRO A 15 -35.78 -10.37 -20.93
CA PRO A 15 -35.14 -10.95 -22.09
C PRO A 15 -35.93 -12.14 -22.65
N SER A 16 -35.90 -12.34 -23.97
CA SER A 16 -36.55 -13.48 -24.62
C SER A 16 -35.93 -14.82 -24.20
N ASP A 17 -34.65 -14.84 -23.86
CA ASP A 17 -34.01 -16.03 -23.30
C ASP A 17 -34.50 -16.30 -21.88
N THR A 18 -35.04 -17.50 -21.69
CA THR A 18 -35.53 -17.97 -20.40
C THR A 18 -34.45 -18.12 -19.34
N ALA A 19 -33.19 -18.40 -19.71
CA ALA A 19 -32.11 -18.49 -18.74
C ALA A 19 -31.71 -17.11 -18.23
N GLU A 20 -31.51 -16.14 -19.12
CA GLU A 20 -31.27 -14.73 -18.78
C GLU A 20 -32.43 -14.12 -17.98
N ALA A 21 -33.69 -14.35 -18.38
CA ALA A 21 -34.86 -13.86 -17.65
C ALA A 21 -34.89 -14.35 -16.20
N LYS A 22 -34.52 -15.62 -15.94
CA LYS A 22 -34.38 -16.16 -14.57
C LYS A 22 -33.26 -15.48 -13.79
N VAL A 23 -32.16 -15.09 -14.44
CA VAL A 23 -31.06 -14.35 -13.81
C VAL A 23 -31.50 -12.93 -13.43
N VAL A 24 -32.15 -12.21 -14.35
CA VAL A 24 -32.66 -10.85 -14.10
C VAL A 24 -33.64 -10.86 -12.93
N LYS A 25 -34.64 -11.76 -12.93
CA LYS A 25 -35.60 -11.90 -11.82
C LYS A 25 -34.92 -12.11 -10.47
N ARG A 26 -33.94 -13.03 -10.40
CA ARG A 26 -33.20 -13.31 -9.17
C ARG A 26 -32.38 -12.12 -8.69
N ARG A 27 -31.77 -11.36 -9.60
CA ARG A 27 -30.96 -10.18 -9.26
C ARG A 27 -31.84 -9.02 -8.81
N ALA A 28 -32.97 -8.77 -9.49
CA ALA A 28 -33.85 -7.63 -9.27
C ALA A 28 -34.36 -7.50 -7.84
N VAL A 29 -34.55 -8.61 -7.11
CA VAL A 29 -34.95 -8.60 -5.68
C VAL A 29 -34.01 -7.75 -4.81
N ARG A 30 -32.74 -7.63 -5.20
CA ARG A 30 -31.72 -6.86 -4.48
C ARG A 30 -31.70 -5.38 -4.85
N TYR A 31 -32.59 -4.92 -5.73
CA TYR A 31 -32.60 -3.56 -6.24
C TYR A 31 -33.99 -2.93 -6.14
N CYS A 32 -34.06 -1.61 -6.27
CA CYS A 32 -35.29 -0.85 -6.39
C CYS A 32 -35.01 0.50 -7.04
N MET A 33 -36.04 1.08 -7.66
CA MET A 33 -35.98 2.45 -8.18
C MET A 33 -36.55 3.42 -7.13
N ILE A 34 -35.89 4.56 -6.92
CA ILE A 34 -36.38 5.63 -6.02
C ILE A 34 -36.17 6.94 -6.73
N GLN A 35 -37.25 7.63 -7.13
CA GLN A 35 -37.21 8.90 -7.85
C GLN A 35 -36.33 8.86 -9.11
N ASP A 36 -36.36 7.73 -9.84
CA ASP A 36 -35.63 7.40 -11.08
C ASP A 36 -34.25 6.72 -10.96
N PRO A 37 -33.34 7.02 -10.02
CA PRO A 37 -32.13 6.22 -9.90
C PRO A 37 -32.39 4.80 -9.39
N LEU A 38 -31.55 3.87 -9.86
CA LEU A 38 -31.49 2.51 -9.34
C LEU A 38 -30.69 2.48 -8.03
N TYR A 39 -31.24 1.83 -7.02
CA TYR A 39 -30.60 1.59 -5.74
C TYR A 39 -30.43 0.10 -5.51
N ARG A 40 -29.28 -0.27 -4.93
CA ARG A 40 -29.05 -1.60 -4.39
C ARG A 40 -29.47 -1.64 -2.93
N ARG A 41 -30.29 -2.61 -2.58
CA ARG A 41 -30.68 -2.91 -1.20
C ARG A 41 -29.44 -3.39 -0.43
N SER A 42 -29.07 -2.67 0.61
CA SER A 42 -28.05 -3.08 1.56
C SER A 42 -28.69 -3.89 2.69
N TYR A 43 -27.95 -4.85 3.25
CA TYR A 43 -28.38 -5.61 4.42
C TYR A 43 -28.41 -4.72 5.67
N THR A 44 -27.39 -3.90 5.83
CA THR A 44 -27.32 -2.84 6.84
C THR A 44 -27.68 -1.54 6.14
N ARG A 45 -28.90 -1.00 6.37
CA ARG A 45 -29.32 0.30 5.82
C ARG A 45 -28.20 1.34 5.99
N PRO A 46 -27.99 2.27 5.03
CA PRO A 46 -28.91 2.74 3.96
C PRO A 46 -28.82 1.99 2.62
N TYR A 47 -29.72 2.32 1.69
CA TYR A 47 -29.61 1.88 0.28
C TYR A 47 -28.41 2.52 -0.41
N LEU A 48 -27.83 1.80 -1.36
CA LEU A 48 -26.67 2.26 -2.12
C LEU A 48 -27.11 2.71 -3.51
N LYS A 49 -26.88 3.98 -3.88
CA LYS A 49 -27.16 4.49 -5.22
C LYS A 49 -26.25 3.77 -6.22
N CYS A 50 -26.85 3.19 -7.27
CA CYS A 50 -26.10 2.57 -8.35
C CYS A 50 -25.55 3.65 -9.27
N MET A 51 -24.26 3.60 -9.55
CA MET A 51 -23.57 4.60 -10.37
C MET A 51 -23.44 4.13 -11.81
N SER A 52 -23.52 5.06 -12.75
CA SER A 52 -23.07 4.87 -14.13
C SER A 52 -21.54 4.70 -14.19
N GLU A 53 -21.02 4.31 -15.34
CA GLU A 53 -19.56 4.21 -15.51
C GLU A 53 -18.89 5.58 -15.35
N GLU A 54 -19.47 6.64 -15.93
CA GLU A 54 -18.96 8.00 -15.84
C GLU A 54 -18.98 8.53 -14.40
N GLU A 55 -20.12 8.37 -13.71
CA GLU A 55 -20.26 8.74 -12.30
C GLU A 55 -19.27 7.97 -11.42
N SER A 56 -19.07 6.68 -11.68
CA SER A 56 -18.15 5.84 -10.90
C SER A 56 -16.69 6.31 -11.02
N ARG A 57 -16.27 6.75 -12.21
CA ARG A 57 -14.94 7.32 -12.45
C ARG A 57 -14.77 8.62 -11.68
N TYR A 58 -15.77 9.50 -11.73
CA TYR A 58 -15.77 10.75 -10.97
C TYR A 58 -15.66 10.49 -9.45
N VAL A 59 -16.49 9.59 -8.91
CA VAL A 59 -16.46 9.24 -7.48
C VAL A 59 -15.10 8.66 -7.07
N LEU A 60 -14.53 7.76 -7.88
CA LEU A 60 -13.20 7.20 -7.59
C LEU A 60 -12.12 8.29 -7.56
N ASP A 61 -12.18 9.25 -8.49
CA ASP A 61 -11.21 10.32 -8.56
C ASP A 61 -11.37 11.31 -7.40
N GLU A 62 -12.58 11.74 -7.09
CA GLU A 62 -12.85 12.68 -5.99
C GLU A 62 -12.48 12.08 -4.63
N VAL A 63 -12.83 10.82 -4.38
CA VAL A 63 -12.53 10.17 -3.10
C VAL A 63 -11.02 9.88 -2.95
N HIS A 64 -10.31 9.65 -4.06
CA HIS A 64 -8.89 9.32 -4.06
C HIS A 64 -7.98 10.55 -4.10
N ARG A 65 -8.27 11.52 -4.98
CA ARG A 65 -7.46 12.70 -5.33
C ARG A 65 -8.14 14.05 -5.09
N GLY A 66 -9.45 14.07 -4.81
CA GLY A 66 -10.19 15.30 -4.61
C GLY A 66 -9.74 16.09 -3.39
N VAL A 67 -10.50 17.12 -3.01
CA VAL A 67 -10.10 18.06 -1.94
C VAL A 67 -9.89 17.34 -0.60
N CYS A 68 -10.70 16.31 -0.34
CA CYS A 68 -10.57 15.42 0.83
C CYS A 68 -9.98 14.04 0.47
N GLY A 69 -9.29 13.97 -0.67
CA GLY A 69 -8.56 12.81 -1.15
C GLY A 69 -7.31 12.57 -0.31
N ALA A 70 -7.06 11.31 0.04
CA ALA A 70 -5.95 10.94 0.92
C ALA A 70 -5.00 9.93 0.28
N HIS A 71 -5.06 9.75 -1.05
CA HIS A 71 -4.24 8.78 -1.79
C HIS A 71 -4.25 7.36 -1.16
N ILE A 72 -5.38 7.00 -0.55
CA ILE A 72 -5.51 5.76 0.21
C ILE A 72 -5.44 4.53 -0.70
N GLY A 73 -4.97 3.43 -0.14
CA GLY A 73 -4.94 2.15 -0.83
C GLY A 73 -6.33 1.68 -1.28
N TYR A 74 -6.37 0.85 -2.32
CA TYR A 74 -7.61 0.50 -3.02
C TYR A 74 -8.69 -0.15 -2.14
N ARG A 75 -8.31 -0.94 -1.12
CA ARG A 75 -9.26 -1.55 -0.18
C ARG A 75 -9.99 -0.49 0.63
N ALA A 76 -9.25 0.49 1.15
CA ALA A 76 -9.81 1.60 1.90
C ALA A 76 -10.64 2.53 1.00
N LEU A 77 -10.18 2.75 -0.24
CA LEU A 77 -10.94 3.51 -1.25
C LEU A 77 -12.30 2.86 -1.52
N ALA A 78 -12.33 1.57 -1.86
CA ALA A 78 -13.56 0.83 -2.12
C ALA A 78 -14.51 0.86 -0.90
N HIS A 79 -13.97 0.75 0.31
CA HIS A 79 -14.76 0.85 1.54
C HIS A 79 -15.33 2.26 1.76
N LYS A 80 -14.55 3.32 1.46
CA LYS A 80 -15.00 4.71 1.57
C LYS A 80 -16.14 5.00 0.59
N VAL A 81 -16.06 4.50 -0.65
CA VAL A 81 -17.14 4.57 -1.65
C VAL A 81 -18.44 3.91 -1.15
N LEU A 82 -18.35 2.74 -0.52
CA LEU A 82 -19.53 2.10 0.08
C LEU A 82 -20.12 2.93 1.22
N ARG A 83 -19.26 3.55 2.05
CA ARG A 83 -19.70 4.42 3.15
C ARG A 83 -20.36 5.72 2.67
N THR A 84 -20.04 6.19 1.46
CA THR A 84 -20.76 7.31 0.83
C THR A 84 -22.04 6.87 0.12
N LEU A 85 -22.46 5.61 0.33
CA LEU A 85 -23.70 5.05 -0.21
C LEU A 85 -23.72 4.91 -1.73
N TYR A 86 -22.55 4.71 -2.35
CA TYR A 86 -22.43 4.46 -3.79
C TYR A 86 -22.07 3.01 -4.08
N PHE A 87 -22.57 2.48 -5.21
CA PHE A 87 -22.34 1.11 -5.62
C PHE A 87 -22.28 0.95 -7.14
N TRP A 88 -21.40 0.07 -7.60
CA TRP A 88 -21.48 -0.56 -8.92
C TRP A 88 -20.79 -1.93 -8.85
N PRO A 89 -21.11 -2.89 -9.72
CA PRO A 89 -20.67 -4.29 -9.53
C PRO A 89 -19.15 -4.49 -9.45
N THR A 90 -18.37 -3.66 -10.15
CA THR A 90 -16.91 -3.79 -10.29
C THR A 90 -16.11 -2.85 -9.39
N PHE A 91 -16.74 -2.10 -8.48
CA PHE A 91 -16.11 -1.02 -7.71
C PHE A 91 -14.80 -1.38 -7.01
N GLN A 92 -14.66 -2.60 -6.49
CA GLN A 92 -13.41 -3.05 -5.88
C GLN A 92 -12.29 -3.24 -6.90
N LYS A 93 -12.61 -3.82 -8.07
CA LYS A 93 -11.64 -3.99 -9.17
C LYS A 93 -11.26 -2.63 -9.73
N ASP A 94 -12.22 -1.75 -9.91
CA ASP A 94 -12.00 -0.41 -10.48
C ASP A 94 -11.18 0.45 -9.52
N ALA A 95 -11.47 0.44 -8.22
CA ALA A 95 -10.64 1.09 -7.20
C ALA A 95 -9.19 0.59 -7.23
N LYS A 96 -8.98 -0.72 -7.41
CA LYS A 96 -7.63 -1.31 -7.53
C LYS A 96 -6.91 -0.79 -8.77
N LEU A 97 -7.59 -0.76 -9.92
CA LEU A 97 -7.03 -0.22 -11.15
C LEU A 97 -6.76 1.28 -11.05
N TRP A 98 -7.62 2.04 -10.38
CA TRP A 98 -7.48 3.49 -10.19
C TRP A 98 -6.22 3.84 -9.39
N VAL A 99 -6.05 3.20 -8.23
CA VAL A 99 -4.87 3.40 -7.38
C VAL A 99 -3.60 2.92 -8.08
N LYS A 100 -3.67 1.81 -8.84
CA LYS A 100 -2.53 1.31 -9.64
C LYS A 100 -2.10 2.30 -10.72
N LYS A 101 -3.03 3.03 -11.33
CA LYS A 101 -2.76 4.09 -12.31
C LYS A 101 -2.31 5.42 -11.69
N CYS A 102 -2.42 5.59 -10.37
CA CYS A 102 -2.08 6.85 -9.72
C CYS A 102 -0.55 7.04 -9.56
N ASP A 103 0.03 7.95 -10.35
CA ASP A 103 1.47 8.28 -10.33
C ASP A 103 1.98 8.64 -8.92
N ASN A 104 1.30 9.54 -8.21
CA ASN A 104 1.66 9.91 -6.82
C ASN A 104 1.72 8.68 -5.90
N CYS A 105 0.75 7.78 -6.01
CA CYS A 105 0.76 6.55 -5.24
C CYS A 105 1.91 5.62 -5.66
N GLN A 106 2.18 5.48 -6.96
CA GLN A 106 3.23 4.58 -7.46
C GLN A 106 4.65 5.05 -7.15
N ARG A 107 4.88 6.37 -7.07
CA ARG A 107 6.15 6.98 -6.67
C ARG A 107 6.36 6.94 -5.16
N SER A 108 5.32 7.19 -4.38
CA SER A 108 5.39 7.26 -2.92
C SER A 108 5.21 5.91 -2.22
N ALA A 109 4.72 4.88 -2.92
CA ALA A 109 4.58 3.56 -2.34
C ALA A 109 5.94 2.97 -1.98
N ARG A 110 6.10 2.59 -0.71
CA ARG A 110 7.25 1.80 -0.22
C ARG A 110 7.14 0.36 -0.72
N VAL A 111 7.33 0.15 -2.01
CA VAL A 111 7.57 -1.18 -2.56
C VAL A 111 9.08 -1.34 -2.63
N PRO A 112 9.71 -2.18 -1.78
CA PRO A 112 11.09 -2.57 -2.00
C PRO A 112 11.12 -3.34 -3.33
N ARG A 113 11.44 -2.61 -4.41
CA ARG A 113 11.61 -3.16 -5.77
C ARG A 113 12.98 -3.85 -5.93
N ILE A 114 13.60 -4.22 -4.82
CA ILE A 114 14.91 -4.84 -4.79
C ILE A 114 14.65 -6.35 -4.80
N PRO A 115 15.00 -7.07 -5.87
CA PRO A 115 14.98 -8.52 -5.83
C PRO A 115 15.88 -8.99 -4.68
N PRO A 116 15.50 -10.03 -3.93
CA PRO A 116 16.36 -10.57 -2.89
C PRO A 116 17.69 -11.00 -3.53
N ASN A 117 18.77 -10.28 -3.23
CA ASN A 117 20.10 -10.70 -3.62
C ASN A 117 20.47 -11.96 -2.83
N LYS A 118 21.10 -12.93 -3.49
CA LYS A 118 21.62 -14.12 -2.82
C LYS A 118 22.70 -13.68 -1.83
N LEU A 119 22.46 -13.84 -0.53
CA LEU A 119 23.48 -13.60 0.48
C LEU A 119 24.59 -14.65 0.32
N THR A 120 25.82 -14.20 0.13
CA THR A 120 27.01 -15.06 0.15
C THR A 120 27.65 -14.95 1.53
N SER A 121 27.72 -16.07 2.26
CA SER A 121 28.45 -16.11 3.52
C SER A 121 29.95 -15.95 3.26
N ILE A 122 30.57 -14.98 3.91
CA ILE A 122 32.03 -14.88 3.92
C ILE A 122 32.54 -15.92 4.92
N THR A 123 33.38 -16.84 4.44
CA THR A 123 34.04 -17.85 5.29
C THR A 123 35.50 -17.44 5.46
N SER A 124 35.97 -17.35 6.70
CA SER A 124 37.39 -17.16 7.01
C SER A 124 37.96 -18.54 7.41
N PRO A 125 39.09 -18.98 6.84
CA PRO A 125 39.61 -20.32 7.12
C PRO A 125 40.49 -20.40 8.39
N TRP A 126 41.01 -19.27 8.88
CA TRP A 126 41.77 -19.17 10.13
C TRP A 126 41.68 -17.75 10.74
N PRO A 127 42.04 -17.55 12.02
CA PRO A 127 42.00 -16.24 12.67
C PRO A 127 42.76 -15.15 11.88
N PHE A 128 42.23 -13.93 11.87
CA PHE A 128 42.84 -12.71 11.35
C PHE A 128 43.06 -12.62 9.82
N VAL A 129 42.46 -13.51 9.02
CA VAL A 129 42.47 -13.40 7.53
C VAL A 129 41.49 -12.38 7.02
N VAL A 130 40.27 -12.43 7.57
CA VAL A 130 39.19 -11.53 7.23
C VAL A 130 38.61 -11.02 8.52
N TRP A 131 38.64 -9.71 8.67
CA TRP A 131 38.01 -8.99 9.76
C TRP A 131 37.32 -7.78 9.17
N ASP A 132 36.25 -7.34 9.82
CA ASP A 132 35.45 -6.19 9.40
C ASP A 132 35.72 -5.02 10.34
N LEU A 133 35.47 -3.80 9.87
CA LEU A 133 35.61 -2.56 10.58
C LEU A 133 34.32 -1.76 10.45
N ASP A 134 33.72 -1.42 11.58
CA ASP A 134 32.51 -0.61 11.65
C ASP A 134 32.70 0.57 12.61
N ILE A 135 31.78 1.54 12.53
CA ILE A 135 31.79 2.74 13.35
C ILE A 135 30.42 2.90 14.02
N ILE A 136 30.43 2.91 15.35
CA ILE A 136 29.23 3.14 16.14
C ILE A 136 29.22 4.59 16.64
N GLY A 137 28.12 5.32 16.38
CA GLY A 137 27.90 6.67 16.88
C GLY A 137 27.13 7.57 15.91
N PRO A 138 27.05 8.88 16.17
CA PRO A 138 27.65 9.60 17.30
C PRO A 138 26.89 9.38 18.62
N PHE A 139 27.62 9.12 19.70
CA PHE A 139 27.10 9.10 21.06
C PHE A 139 26.97 10.54 21.63
N PRO A 140 25.97 10.79 22.49
CA PRO A 140 25.80 12.10 23.12
C PRO A 140 27.04 12.45 23.96
N GLY A 141 27.59 13.64 23.74
CA GLY A 141 28.76 14.13 24.47
C GLY A 141 28.40 14.88 25.75
N GLY A 142 29.30 14.88 26.73
CA GLY A 142 29.28 15.79 27.89
C GLY A 142 29.65 17.24 27.52
N ARG A 143 29.40 18.19 28.43
CA ARG A 143 29.53 19.66 28.25
C ARG A 143 30.96 20.20 28.02
N THR A 144 32.00 19.37 28.02
CA THR A 144 33.41 19.79 27.92
C THR A 144 34.13 19.13 26.74
N GLY A 145 35.06 19.87 26.12
CA GLY A 145 35.69 19.51 24.84
C GLY A 145 36.49 18.19 24.83
N LYS A 146 36.63 17.62 23.62
CA LYS A 146 37.24 16.31 23.26
C LYS A 146 36.51 15.07 23.78
N VAL A 147 35.18 15.08 23.80
CA VAL A 147 34.43 13.83 24.04
C VAL A 147 34.62 12.86 22.88
N LYS A 148 34.99 11.62 23.18
CA LYS A 148 35.01 10.52 22.21
C LYS A 148 33.55 10.16 21.88
N LYS A 149 33.10 10.54 20.68
CA LYS A 149 31.69 10.41 20.23
C LYS A 149 31.45 9.18 19.38
N PHE A 150 32.50 8.52 18.94
CA PHE A 150 32.41 7.35 18.08
C PHE A 150 33.21 6.20 18.69
N ILE A 151 32.87 4.99 18.30
CA ILE A 151 33.62 3.78 18.64
C ILE A 151 33.96 3.12 17.31
N LEU A 152 35.24 2.96 17.02
CA LEU A 152 35.69 2.07 15.95
C LEU A 152 35.62 0.65 16.49
N VAL A 153 35.03 -0.26 15.73
CA VAL A 153 34.88 -1.67 16.12
C VAL A 153 35.44 -2.53 15.02
N THR A 154 36.32 -3.47 15.35
CA THR A 154 36.72 -4.55 14.45
C THR A 154 36.21 -5.89 14.96
N CYS A 155 35.92 -6.81 14.05
CA CYS A 155 35.54 -8.17 14.41
C CYS A 155 36.17 -9.17 13.44
N ASP A 156 36.96 -10.10 13.98
CA ASP A 156 37.52 -11.21 13.22
C ASP A 156 36.43 -12.21 12.83
N TYR A 157 36.40 -12.59 11.55
CA TYR A 157 35.33 -13.43 11.03
C TYR A 157 35.40 -14.88 11.50
N PHE A 158 36.59 -15.38 11.85
CA PHE A 158 36.78 -16.76 12.29
C PHE A 158 36.47 -16.91 13.79
N THR A 159 37.19 -16.18 14.63
CA THR A 159 37.11 -16.27 16.11
C THR A 159 35.93 -15.53 16.69
N LYS A 160 35.34 -14.58 15.95
CA LYS A 160 34.38 -13.58 16.45
C LYS A 160 34.96 -12.71 17.56
N TRP A 161 36.28 -12.64 17.67
CA TRP A 161 36.96 -11.72 18.56
C TRP A 161 36.76 -10.28 18.07
N ALA A 162 36.37 -9.39 18.99
CA ALA A 162 36.07 -8.01 18.66
C ALA A 162 36.94 -7.05 19.48
N GLU A 163 37.43 -6.01 18.82
CA GLU A 163 38.14 -4.90 19.43
C GLU A 163 37.38 -3.59 19.21
N ALA A 164 37.41 -2.70 20.20
CA ALA A 164 36.70 -1.44 20.11
C ALA A 164 37.51 -0.30 20.72
N GLU A 165 37.83 0.74 19.95
CA GLU A 165 38.49 1.95 20.45
C GLU A 165 37.58 3.19 20.27
N PRO A 166 37.34 3.94 21.36
CA PRO A 166 36.56 5.17 21.25
C PRO A 166 37.41 6.30 20.62
N THR A 167 36.83 7.05 19.69
CA THR A 167 37.46 8.17 18.96
C THR A 167 36.60 9.44 19.00
N THR A 168 37.27 10.59 18.91
CA THR A 168 36.63 11.92 18.86
C THR A 168 36.10 12.27 17.47
N SER A 169 36.64 11.65 16.41
CA SER A 169 36.30 11.97 15.02
C SER A 169 36.54 10.77 14.10
N ILE A 170 35.72 10.66 13.06
CA ILE A 170 35.88 9.68 11.98
C ILE A 170 36.82 10.27 10.93
N ASN A 171 38.13 10.01 11.05
CA ASN A 171 39.11 10.40 10.06
C ASN A 171 40.15 9.30 9.86
N ALA A 172 40.88 9.36 8.74
CA ALA A 172 41.85 8.34 8.37
C ALA A 172 42.93 8.13 9.44
N LYS A 173 43.43 9.20 10.08
CA LYS A 173 44.45 9.10 11.13
C LYS A 173 43.97 8.36 12.39
N ALA A 174 42.69 8.52 12.74
CA ALA A 174 42.09 7.82 13.87
C ALA A 174 41.91 6.32 13.56
N VAL A 175 41.59 5.97 12.31
CA VAL A 175 41.53 4.58 11.85
C VAL A 175 42.93 3.98 11.78
N GLU A 176 43.90 4.69 11.19
CA GLU A 176 45.31 4.24 11.10
C GLU A 176 45.93 3.97 12.48
N LYS A 177 45.59 4.78 13.49
CA LYS A 177 46.05 4.55 14.86
C LYS A 177 45.45 3.29 15.51
N PHE A 178 44.25 2.93 15.08
CA PHE A 178 43.49 1.79 15.63
C PHE A 178 43.90 0.46 14.99
N LEU A 179 44.40 0.49 13.75
CA LEU A 179 44.98 -0.66 13.05
C LEU A 179 46.42 -0.95 13.50
#